data_AF-A0A7G5Y6Y7-F1
#
_entry.id   AF-A0A7G5Y6Y7-F1
#
_cell.length_a   1.000
_cell.length_b   1.000
_cell.length_c   1.000
_cell.angle_alpha   90.00
_cell.angle_beta   90.00
_cell.angle_gamma   90.00
#
_symmetry.space_group_name_H-M   'P 1'
#
loop_
_entity.id
_entity.type
_entity.pdbx_description
1 polymer ?
#
loop_
_entity_poly.entity_id
_entity_poly.type
_entity_poly.pdbx_seq_one_letter_code
_entity_poly.pdbx_strand_id
1 'polypeptide(L)'
;MRPDRPRGARRHDRTRRRPRAVRRRPWATGYGIACGRAPHHLIGLDLDVKHGLDGVAALGALAQEHGFAVPDTVTVLTPSGGRHLWFTGPAGTAVPNSVGRPGTAPGPGIDVRGHGGYLVGPGSITNAYRYLLAPRSPASRRPRSPARLLRLLTPPPPPLPRRTAPRHALALVQFVRDSPRGQRNTRLYWAACRAYESGHGDSLAPALIDAATRTGLPRQEAAATIASAARQAAP
;
A
#
# COMPACT_ATOMS: atom_id res chain seq x y z
N MET A 1 -43.35 45.54 31.01
CA MET A 1 -42.66 45.21 29.74
C MET A 1 -41.44 44.37 30.08
N ARG A 2 -41.48 43.04 29.90
CA ARG A 2 -40.34 42.14 30.13
C ARG A 2 -39.72 41.79 28.77
N PRO A 3 -38.39 41.80 28.60
CA PRO A 3 -37.81 41.47 27.31
C PRO A 3 -37.90 39.96 27.07
N ASP A 4 -38.36 39.61 25.87
CA ASP A 4 -38.46 38.25 25.36
C ASP A 4 -37.09 37.57 25.32
N ARG A 5 -36.98 36.38 25.92
CA ARG A 5 -35.85 35.47 25.70
C ARG A 5 -36.01 34.81 24.32
N PRO A 6 -35.00 34.81 23.45
CA PRO A 6 -35.10 34.09 22.19
C PRO A 6 -35.19 32.59 22.46
N ARG A 7 -36.27 31.96 21.97
CA ARG A 7 -36.47 30.50 22.00
C ARG A 7 -35.33 29.83 21.23
N GLY A 8 -34.45 29.16 21.98
CA GLY A 8 -33.32 28.43 21.42
C GLY A 8 -33.78 27.42 20.37
N ALA A 9 -33.32 27.60 19.14
CA ALA A 9 -33.37 26.57 18.12
C ALA A 9 -32.70 25.31 18.68
N ARG A 10 -33.46 24.22 18.80
CA ARG A 10 -32.93 22.91 19.17
C ARG A 10 -31.93 22.50 18.09
N ARG A 11 -30.65 22.81 18.30
CA ARG A 11 -29.55 22.28 17.50
C ARG A 11 -29.59 20.77 17.67
N HIS A 12 -30.02 20.04 16.64
CA HIS A 12 -29.93 18.60 16.63
C HIS A 12 -28.46 18.20 16.75
N ASP A 13 -28.06 17.82 17.96
CA ASP A 13 -26.75 17.29 18.27
C ASP A 13 -26.58 15.93 17.57
N ARG A 14 -26.09 15.99 16.32
CA ARG A 14 -25.84 14.80 15.48
C ARG A 14 -24.83 13.83 16.11
N THR A 15 -24.10 14.23 17.17
CA THR A 15 -23.17 13.35 17.93
C THR A 15 -23.89 12.30 18.78
N ARG A 16 -25.22 12.40 18.96
CA ARG A 16 -26.01 11.47 19.78
C ARG A 16 -26.46 10.19 19.07
N ARG A 17 -26.43 10.13 17.73
CA ARG A 17 -26.83 8.93 16.99
C ARG A 17 -25.69 7.91 16.94
N ARG A 18 -25.61 7.09 17.99
CA ARG A 18 -24.72 5.91 18.03
C ARG A 18 -25.22 4.81 17.09
N PRO A 19 -24.33 3.97 16.54
CA PRO A 19 -24.72 2.82 15.74
C PRO A 19 -25.70 1.90 16.48
N ARG A 20 -26.61 1.23 15.75
CA ARG A 20 -27.62 0.33 16.34
C ARG A 20 -26.99 -0.75 17.23
N ALA A 21 -25.84 -1.29 16.84
CA ALA A 21 -25.10 -2.28 17.63
C ALA A 21 -24.69 -1.75 19.01
N VAL A 22 -24.23 -0.50 19.09
CA VAL A 22 -23.82 0.15 20.34
C VAL A 22 -25.04 0.53 21.19
N ARG A 23 -26.14 0.98 20.56
CA ARG A 23 -27.40 1.29 21.27
C ARG A 23 -28.01 0.08 22.00
N ARG A 24 -27.76 -1.14 21.51
CA ARG A 24 -28.19 -2.38 22.17
C ARG A 24 -27.32 -2.76 23.38
N ARG A 25 -26.26 -1.98 23.65
CA ARG A 25 -25.31 -2.18 24.75
C ARG A 25 -25.20 -0.86 25.53
N PRO A 26 -26.17 -0.52 26.40
CA PRO A 26 -26.24 0.78 27.08
C PRO A 26 -25.02 1.08 27.98
N TRP A 27 -24.42 0.04 28.55
CA TRP A 27 -23.14 0.06 29.27
C TRP A 27 -21.90 0.40 28.43
N ALA A 28 -21.97 0.33 27.09
CA ALA A 28 -20.82 0.64 26.25
C ALA A 28 -20.54 2.16 26.25
N THR A 29 -19.36 2.55 26.72
CA THR A 29 -18.93 3.95 26.76
C THR A 29 -18.41 4.45 25.41
N GLY A 30 -17.93 3.55 24.55
CA GLY A 30 -17.42 3.87 23.22
C GLY A 30 -17.46 2.72 22.22
N TYR A 31 -17.01 2.99 21.00
CA TYR A 31 -16.88 2.00 19.92
C TYR A 31 -15.77 2.38 18.94
N GLY A 32 -15.11 1.38 18.37
CA GLY A 32 -14.20 1.53 17.25
C GLY A 32 -14.91 1.34 15.91
N ILE A 33 -14.44 2.04 14.88
CA ILE A 33 -14.84 1.86 13.49
C ILE A 33 -13.65 1.21 12.78
N ALA A 34 -13.81 -0.05 12.38
CA ALA A 34 -12.76 -0.83 11.75
C ALA A 34 -12.39 -0.28 10.35
N CYS A 35 -11.09 -0.23 10.08
CA CYS A 35 -10.52 0.27 8.84
C CYS A 35 -9.98 -0.86 7.96
N GLY A 36 -9.80 -0.58 6.67
CA GLY A 36 -9.22 -1.50 5.68
C GLY A 36 -10.05 -2.75 5.38
N ARG A 37 -11.32 -2.83 5.81
CA ARG A 37 -12.20 -3.99 5.57
C ARG A 37 -13.24 -3.71 4.49
N ALA A 38 -13.54 -4.72 3.69
CA ALA A 38 -14.69 -4.73 2.80
C ALA A 38 -16.00 -4.56 3.59
N PRO A 39 -17.05 -3.96 3.00
CA PRO A 39 -17.10 -3.40 1.64
C PRO A 39 -16.61 -1.95 1.54
N HIS A 40 -16.28 -1.31 2.66
CA HIS A 40 -16.07 0.15 2.70
C HIS A 40 -14.62 0.57 2.51
N HIS A 41 -13.66 -0.31 2.79
CA HIS A 41 -12.22 -0.05 2.66
C HIS A 41 -11.82 1.29 3.28
N LEU A 42 -12.30 1.55 4.51
CA LEU A 42 -12.07 2.82 5.19
C LEU A 42 -10.58 3.04 5.45
N ILE A 43 -10.14 4.27 5.23
CA ILE A 43 -8.81 4.75 5.58
C ILE A 43 -9.02 5.88 6.59
N GLY A 44 -8.56 5.68 7.82
CA GLY A 44 -8.57 6.71 8.85
C GLY A 44 -7.25 7.46 8.90
N LEU A 45 -7.28 8.78 9.03
CA LEU A 45 -6.14 9.56 9.51
C LEU A 45 -6.42 10.01 10.94
N ASP A 46 -5.54 9.66 11.86
CA ASP A 46 -5.52 10.17 13.24
C ASP A 46 -4.53 11.34 13.29
N LEU A 47 -5.04 12.55 13.44
CA LEU A 47 -4.22 13.77 13.47
C LEU A 47 -4.01 14.18 14.91
N ASP A 48 -2.82 13.91 15.44
CA ASP A 48 -2.45 14.16 16.84
C ASP A 48 -1.86 15.56 17.04
N VAL A 49 -2.23 16.21 18.14
CA VAL A 49 -1.79 17.58 18.48
C VAL A 49 -1.03 17.67 19.81
N LYS A 50 -0.48 16.55 20.28
CA LYS A 50 0.22 16.46 21.58
C LYS A 50 1.74 16.37 21.39
N HIS A 51 2.49 16.66 22.45
CA HIS A 51 3.95 16.53 22.49
C HIS A 51 4.69 17.37 21.43
N GLY A 52 4.20 18.58 21.16
CA GLY A 52 4.77 19.48 20.16
C GLY A 52 4.42 19.11 18.71
N LEU A 53 3.57 18.09 18.51
CA LEU A 53 3.03 17.74 17.20
C LEU A 53 1.78 18.57 16.91
N ASP A 54 1.57 18.89 15.64
CA ASP A 54 0.31 19.39 15.10
C ASP A 54 0.00 18.63 13.81
N GLY A 55 -0.74 17.53 13.93
CA GLY A 55 -1.14 16.67 12.82
C GLY A 55 -2.00 17.37 11.78
N VAL A 56 -2.73 18.44 12.15
CA VAL A 56 -3.54 19.21 11.20
C VAL A 56 -2.65 20.08 10.35
N ALA A 57 -1.72 20.80 10.96
CA ALA A 57 -0.71 21.57 10.25
C ALA A 57 0.19 20.66 9.40
N ALA A 58 0.62 19.51 9.94
CA ALA A 58 1.43 18.52 9.23
C ALA A 58 0.71 17.98 7.99
N LEU A 59 -0.58 17.65 8.08
CA LEU A 59 -1.35 17.20 6.91
C LEU A 59 -1.49 18.32 5.88
N GLY A 60 -1.64 19.57 6.32
CA GLY A 60 -1.64 20.74 5.45
C GLY A 60 -0.31 20.92 4.70
N ALA A 61 0.81 20.80 5.40
CA ALA A 61 2.14 20.85 4.79
C ALA A 61 2.36 19.71 3.80
N LEU A 62 2.00 18.47 4.16
CA LEU A 62 2.07 17.30 3.30
C LEU A 62 1.22 17.47 2.02
N ALA A 63 0.02 18.06 2.16
CA ALA A 63 -0.88 18.37 1.07
C ALA A 63 -0.28 19.38 0.08
N GLN A 64 0.40 20.41 0.59
CA GLN A 64 1.11 21.39 -0.24
C GLN A 64 2.33 20.76 -0.92
N GLU A 65 3.18 20.06 -0.17
CA GLU A 65 4.40 19.42 -0.67
C GLU A 65 4.11 18.45 -1.81
N HIS A 66 3.06 17.62 -1.69
CA HIS A 66 2.72 16.61 -2.67
C HIS A 66 1.60 17.01 -3.63
N GLY A 67 1.12 18.26 -3.57
CA GLY A 67 0.13 18.81 -4.49
C GLY A 67 -1.20 18.07 -4.49
N PHE A 68 -1.86 17.96 -3.34
CA PHE A 68 -3.23 17.45 -3.24
C PHE A 68 -4.11 18.28 -2.32
N ALA A 69 -5.40 18.33 -2.62
CA ALA A 69 -6.38 18.90 -1.70
C ALA A 69 -6.90 17.82 -0.75
N VAL A 70 -7.11 18.18 0.52
CA VAL A 70 -7.83 17.34 1.48
C VAL A 70 -9.33 17.60 1.30
N PRO A 71 -10.10 16.66 0.74
CA PRO A 71 -11.52 16.89 0.50
C PRO A 71 -12.30 16.89 1.82
N ASP A 72 -13.36 17.69 1.87
CA ASP A 72 -14.31 17.68 2.98
C ASP A 72 -14.81 16.26 3.28
N THR A 73 -14.58 15.81 4.50
CA THR A 73 -14.93 14.46 4.95
C THR A 73 -15.46 14.45 6.37
N VAL A 74 -16.09 13.33 6.76
CA VAL A 74 -16.42 13.04 8.16
C VAL A 74 -15.20 13.34 9.01
N THR A 75 -15.36 14.22 9.99
CA THR A 75 -14.30 14.64 10.90
C THR A 75 -14.79 14.44 12.33
N VAL A 76 -14.02 13.69 13.12
CA VAL A 76 -14.28 13.52 14.56
C VAL A 76 -13.19 14.25 15.33
N LEU A 77 -13.59 15.17 16.20
CA LEU A 77 -12.72 15.84 17.15
C LEU A 77 -12.36 14.86 18.26
N THR A 78 -11.06 14.73 18.54
CA THR A 78 -10.55 13.85 19.58
C THR A 78 -10.41 14.61 20.90
N PRO A 79 -10.46 13.91 22.05
CA PRO A 79 -10.16 14.48 23.37
C PRO A 79 -8.86 15.29 23.47
N SER A 80 -7.84 14.90 22.70
CA SER A 80 -6.53 15.54 22.74
C SER A 80 -6.51 16.91 22.03
N GLY A 81 -7.59 17.30 21.35
CA GLY A 81 -7.63 18.46 20.45
C GLY A 81 -7.33 18.09 18.99
N GLY A 82 -7.04 16.82 18.71
CA GLY A 82 -6.76 16.28 17.40
C GLY A 82 -8.01 15.98 16.57
N ARG A 83 -7.82 15.32 15.43
CA ARG A 83 -8.90 15.03 14.48
C ARG A 83 -8.76 13.66 13.84
N HIS A 84 -9.86 12.92 13.77
CA HIS A 84 -9.99 11.77 12.89
C HIS A 84 -10.59 12.20 11.56
N LEU A 85 -9.89 11.97 10.45
CA LEU A 85 -10.44 12.11 9.10
C LEU A 85 -10.69 10.74 8.48
N TRP A 86 -11.72 10.66 7.62
CA TRP A 86 -12.17 9.40 7.05
C TRP A 86 -12.15 9.41 5.52
N PHE A 87 -11.54 8.43 4.89
CA PHE A 87 -11.56 8.26 3.43
C PHE A 87 -11.95 6.84 3.07
N THR A 88 -12.19 6.60 1.78
CA THR A 88 -12.35 5.27 1.21
C THR A 88 -11.19 4.97 0.25
N GLY A 89 -10.65 3.76 0.34
CA GLY A 89 -9.68 3.23 -0.61
C GLY A 89 -10.35 2.39 -1.71
N PRO A 90 -9.69 2.16 -2.84
CA PRO A 90 -10.15 1.21 -3.84
C PRO A 90 -10.07 -0.22 -3.32
N ALA A 91 -10.95 -1.09 -3.82
CA ALA A 91 -10.86 -2.53 -3.56
C ALA A 91 -9.50 -3.07 -4.05
N GLY A 92 -8.93 -4.04 -3.33
CA GLY A 92 -7.63 -4.65 -3.66
C GLY A 92 -6.39 -3.83 -3.26
N THR A 93 -6.54 -2.57 -2.83
CA THR A 93 -5.42 -1.81 -2.26
C THR A 93 -5.42 -1.91 -0.74
N ALA A 94 -4.42 -2.61 -0.19
CA ALA A 94 -4.22 -2.71 1.24
C ALA A 94 -3.42 -1.49 1.75
N VAL A 95 -4.10 -0.58 2.43
CA VAL A 95 -3.44 0.46 3.22
C VAL A 95 -3.07 -0.15 4.58
N PRO A 96 -1.79 -0.16 5.00
CA PRO A 96 -1.39 -0.68 6.31
C PRO A 96 -1.88 0.23 7.45
N ASN A 97 -1.91 -0.32 8.66
CA ASN A 97 -2.00 0.49 9.87
C ASN A 97 -0.59 0.92 10.28
N SER A 98 -0.35 2.22 10.40
CA SER A 98 0.98 2.77 10.70
C SER A 98 0.90 3.98 11.64
N VAL A 99 2.00 4.22 12.33
CA VAL A 99 2.19 5.40 13.19
C VAL A 99 3.02 6.42 12.43
N GLY A 100 2.66 7.70 12.54
CA GLY A 100 3.39 8.80 11.92
C GLY A 100 4.77 8.98 12.55
N ARG A 101 5.83 8.91 11.74
CA ARG A 101 7.22 9.01 12.21
C ARG A 101 8.02 10.05 11.43
N PRO A 102 9.03 10.70 12.05
CA PRO A 102 9.98 11.55 11.33
C PRO A 102 10.66 10.81 10.19
N GLY A 103 10.89 11.49 9.06
CA GLY A 103 11.58 10.92 7.90
C GLY A 103 10.76 9.92 7.07
N THR A 104 9.49 9.71 7.40
CA THR A 104 8.57 8.82 6.65
C THR A 104 7.29 9.57 6.31
N ALA A 105 6.70 9.35 5.12
CA ALA A 105 5.34 9.82 4.86
C ALA A 105 4.32 8.96 5.63
N PRO A 106 3.22 9.54 6.15
CA PRO A 106 2.79 10.94 6.04
C PRO A 106 3.48 11.92 7.01
N GLY A 107 4.34 11.43 7.91
CA GLY A 107 5.10 12.27 8.84
C GLY A 107 4.61 12.19 10.28
N PRO A 108 5.35 12.81 11.22
CA PRO A 108 4.99 12.81 12.63
C PRO A 108 3.66 13.55 12.87
N GLY A 109 2.84 13.01 13.79
CA GLY A 109 1.52 13.57 14.12
C GLY A 109 0.38 13.11 13.21
N ILE A 110 0.66 12.21 12.24
CA ILE A 110 -0.34 11.63 11.34
C ILE A 110 -0.25 10.11 11.40
N ASP A 111 -1.09 9.46 12.22
CA ASP A 111 -1.23 8.01 12.17
C ASP A 111 -2.23 7.60 11.08
N VAL A 112 -1.95 6.46 10.45
CA VAL A 112 -2.81 5.88 9.42
C VAL A 112 -3.48 4.66 10.00
N ARG A 113 -4.81 4.67 10.01
CA ARG A 113 -5.62 3.50 10.36
C ARG A 113 -6.12 2.85 9.07
N GLY A 114 -5.39 1.83 8.64
CA GLY A 114 -5.73 0.98 7.50
C GLY A 114 -6.19 -0.41 7.93
N HIS A 115 -5.74 -1.45 7.23
CA HIS A 115 -6.04 -2.84 7.55
C HIS A 115 -5.61 -3.21 8.99
N GLY A 116 -6.50 -3.87 9.72
CA GLY A 116 -6.29 -4.22 11.14
C GLY A 116 -6.40 -3.03 12.11
N GLY A 117 -6.52 -1.81 11.61
CA GLY A 117 -6.68 -0.60 12.42
C GLY A 117 -8.15 -0.24 12.67
N TYR A 118 -8.36 0.66 13.62
CA TYR A 118 -9.64 1.30 13.88
C TYR A 118 -9.42 2.72 14.40
N LEU A 119 -10.44 3.57 14.27
CA LEU A 119 -10.52 4.83 15.02
C LEU A 119 -11.75 4.82 15.92
N VAL A 120 -11.67 5.56 17.02
CA VAL A 120 -12.81 5.73 17.91
C VAL A 120 -13.90 6.54 17.21
N GLY A 121 -15.12 6.02 17.25
CA GLY A 121 -16.27 6.63 16.61
C GLY A 121 -16.88 7.79 17.42
N PRO A 122 -17.61 8.70 16.76
CA PRO A 122 -18.23 9.84 17.40
C PRO A 122 -19.25 9.43 18.47
N GLY A 123 -19.32 10.20 19.55
CA GLY A 123 -20.17 9.95 20.70
C GLY A 123 -19.58 8.98 21.72
N SER A 124 -18.41 8.41 21.47
CA SER A 124 -17.64 7.63 22.45
C SER A 124 -17.10 8.53 23.56
N ILE A 125 -17.06 8.02 24.78
CA ILE A 125 -16.72 8.74 26.01
C ILE A 125 -15.53 8.04 26.67
N THR A 126 -14.57 8.84 27.11
CA THR A 126 -13.45 8.46 27.99
C THR A 126 -13.62 9.17 29.33
N ASN A 127 -12.82 8.84 30.35
CA ASN A 127 -12.99 9.38 31.71
C ASN A 127 -13.06 10.92 31.79
N ALA A 128 -12.40 11.64 30.87
CA ALA A 128 -12.36 13.09 30.89
C ALA A 128 -13.00 13.78 29.66
N TYR A 129 -13.28 13.03 28.57
CA TYR A 129 -13.61 13.67 27.28
C TYR A 129 -14.46 12.79 26.36
N ARG A 130 -15.12 13.45 25.40
CA ARG A 130 -15.99 12.82 24.40
C ARG A 130 -15.45 13.05 22.99
N TYR A 131 -15.51 12.02 22.16
CA TYR A 131 -15.28 12.15 20.72
C TYR A 131 -16.50 12.81 20.07
N LEU A 132 -16.31 13.92 19.38
CA LEU A 132 -17.42 14.73 18.83
C LEU A 132 -17.32 14.81 17.31
N LEU A 133 -18.44 14.79 16.60
CA LEU A 133 -18.40 15.20 15.19
C LEU A 133 -18.07 16.68 15.12
N ALA A 134 -17.12 17.05 14.25
CA ALA A 134 -16.79 18.45 14.05
C ALA A 134 -18.02 19.23 13.56
N PRO A 135 -18.15 20.52 13.95
CA PRO A 135 -19.20 21.38 13.42
C PRO A 135 -19.15 21.37 11.88
N ARG A 136 -20.31 21.17 11.24
CA ARG A 136 -20.46 21.06 9.77
C ARG A 136 -19.79 19.83 9.13
N SER A 137 -19.29 18.88 9.91
CA SER A 137 -18.83 17.59 9.37
C SER A 137 -19.96 16.96 8.54
N PRO A 138 -19.70 16.56 7.28
CA PRO A 138 -20.70 15.87 6.49
C PRO A 138 -21.02 14.53 7.17
N ALA A 139 -22.28 14.28 7.49
CA ALA A 139 -22.67 13.16 8.36
C ALA A 139 -22.37 11.78 7.76
N SER A 140 -22.30 11.68 6.42
CA SER A 140 -22.19 10.39 5.71
C SER A 140 -21.19 10.40 4.54
N ARG A 141 -20.51 11.52 4.27
CA ARG A 141 -19.59 11.63 3.13
C ARG A 141 -18.22 11.10 3.50
N ARG A 142 -17.83 9.98 2.90
CA ARG A 142 -16.47 9.41 2.98
C ARG A 142 -15.91 9.41 1.56
N PRO A 143 -15.31 10.52 1.10
CA PRO A 143 -14.80 10.61 -0.25
C PRO A 143 -13.69 9.57 -0.46
N ARG A 144 -13.39 9.28 -1.73
CA ARG A 144 -12.18 8.51 -2.06
C ARG A 144 -10.97 9.28 -1.57
N SER A 145 -9.98 8.56 -1.05
CA SER A 145 -8.69 9.16 -0.68
C SER A 145 -8.07 9.83 -1.91
N PRO A 146 -7.52 11.06 -1.79
CA PRO A 146 -6.76 11.68 -2.87
C PRO A 146 -5.68 10.71 -3.39
N ALA A 147 -5.54 10.58 -4.71
CA ALA A 147 -4.60 9.60 -5.28
C ALA A 147 -3.14 9.81 -4.84
N ARG A 148 -2.73 11.08 -4.65
CA ARG A 148 -1.42 11.44 -4.11
C ARG A 148 -1.28 10.98 -2.66
N LEU A 149 -2.26 11.29 -1.81
CA LEU A 149 -2.27 10.79 -0.43
C LEU A 149 -2.22 9.26 -0.41
N LEU A 150 -3.10 8.58 -1.15
CA LEU A 150 -3.13 7.12 -1.19
C LEU A 150 -1.77 6.51 -1.53
N ARG A 151 -1.04 7.06 -2.51
CA ARG A 151 0.33 6.61 -2.84
C ARG A 151 1.32 6.75 -1.69
N LEU A 152 1.20 7.79 -0.87
CA LEU A 152 2.04 7.99 0.32
C LEU A 152 1.70 7.01 1.44
N LEU A 153 0.43 6.57 1.50
CA LEU A 153 -0.04 5.66 2.55
C LEU A 153 0.17 4.18 2.20
N THR A 154 0.38 3.85 0.93
CA THR A 154 0.60 2.48 0.47
C THR A 154 2.09 2.22 0.27
N PRO A 155 2.62 1.06 0.71
CA PRO A 155 3.96 0.68 0.31
C PRO A 155 4.06 0.65 -1.22
N PRO A 156 5.22 1.01 -1.80
CA PRO A 156 5.43 0.84 -3.23
C PRO A 156 5.17 -0.63 -3.59
N PRO A 157 4.64 -0.90 -4.80
CA PRO A 157 4.52 -2.28 -5.25
C PRO A 157 5.87 -2.96 -5.08
N PRO A 158 5.90 -4.22 -4.61
CA PRO A 158 7.16 -4.94 -4.50
C PRO A 158 7.87 -4.84 -5.86
N PRO A 159 9.18 -4.54 -5.89
CA PRO A 159 9.89 -4.51 -7.14
C PRO A 159 9.59 -5.82 -7.86
N LEU A 160 9.20 -5.73 -9.13
CA LEU A 160 9.12 -6.92 -9.98
C LEU A 160 10.42 -7.69 -9.74
N PRO A 161 10.37 -9.01 -9.52
CA PRO A 161 11.58 -9.78 -9.27
C PRO A 161 12.55 -9.43 -10.37
N ARG A 162 13.63 -8.69 -10.02
CA ARG A 162 14.72 -8.47 -10.95
C ARG A 162 15.19 -9.88 -11.23
N ARG A 163 14.97 -10.35 -12.45
CA ARG A 163 15.56 -11.59 -12.96
C ARG A 163 17.06 -11.36 -13.03
N THR A 164 17.71 -11.29 -11.88
CA THR A 164 19.13 -11.57 -11.78
C THR A 164 19.24 -12.99 -12.27
N ALA A 165 19.82 -13.16 -13.45
CA ALA A 165 20.17 -14.49 -13.93
C ALA A 165 20.88 -15.18 -12.74
N PRO A 166 20.36 -16.31 -12.23
CA PRO A 166 20.91 -16.95 -11.03
C PRO A 166 22.43 -17.13 -11.22
N ARG A 167 23.24 -17.17 -10.17
CA ARG A 167 24.70 -17.48 -10.31
C ARG A 167 24.96 -18.69 -11.23
N HIS A 168 24.02 -19.63 -11.25
CA HIS A 168 23.95 -20.77 -12.17
C HIS A 168 23.94 -20.39 -13.66
N ALA A 169 23.20 -19.36 -14.06
CA ALA A 169 23.14 -18.86 -15.44
C ALA A 169 24.48 -18.33 -15.95
N LEU A 170 25.19 -17.56 -15.11
CA LEU A 170 26.53 -17.07 -15.44
C LEU A 170 27.51 -18.23 -15.61
N ALA A 171 27.42 -19.26 -14.76
CA ALA A 171 28.25 -20.46 -14.87
C ALA A 171 27.99 -21.23 -16.18
N LEU A 172 26.74 -21.38 -16.63
CA LEU A 172 26.41 -22.04 -17.90
C LEU A 172 26.96 -21.26 -19.11
N VAL A 173 26.81 -19.94 -19.10
CA VAL A 173 27.36 -19.07 -20.16
C VAL A 173 28.89 -19.16 -20.19
N GLN A 174 29.54 -19.15 -19.03
CA GLN A 174 31.00 -19.28 -18.93
C GLN A 174 31.47 -20.66 -19.39
N PHE A 175 30.77 -21.73 -18.99
CA PHE A 175 31.06 -23.10 -19.42
C PHE A 175 31.02 -23.26 -20.95
N VAL A 176 30.10 -22.57 -21.62
CA VAL A 176 30.04 -22.51 -23.10
C VAL A 176 31.22 -21.71 -23.66
N ARG A 177 31.56 -20.56 -23.08
CA ARG A 177 32.70 -19.74 -23.53
C ARG A 177 34.03 -20.49 -23.44
N ASP A 178 34.19 -21.33 -22.42
CA ASP A 178 35.41 -22.11 -22.20
C ASP A 178 35.45 -23.42 -23.03
N SER A 179 34.58 -23.57 -24.03
CA SER A 179 34.50 -24.80 -24.83
C SER A 179 35.67 -24.95 -25.80
N PRO A 180 36.46 -26.04 -25.71
CA PRO A 180 37.51 -26.34 -26.66
C PRO A 180 36.99 -26.56 -28.09
N ARG A 181 37.85 -26.37 -29.09
CA ARG A 181 37.52 -26.74 -30.49
C ARG A 181 37.16 -28.22 -30.55
N GLY A 182 36.04 -28.54 -31.22
CA GLY A 182 35.48 -29.90 -31.29
C GLY A 182 34.44 -30.23 -30.23
N GLN A 183 34.29 -29.45 -29.15
CA GLN A 183 33.30 -29.71 -28.08
C GLN A 183 32.19 -28.65 -27.96
N ARG A 184 32.24 -27.59 -28.78
CA ARG A 184 31.40 -26.39 -28.66
C ARG A 184 29.90 -26.70 -28.74
N ASN A 185 29.49 -27.52 -29.70
CA ASN A 185 28.08 -27.85 -29.88
C ASN A 185 27.54 -28.73 -28.74
N THR A 186 28.30 -29.77 -28.36
CA THR A 186 27.92 -30.67 -27.25
C THR A 186 27.82 -29.94 -25.92
N ARG A 187 28.76 -29.03 -25.63
CA ARG A 187 28.76 -28.24 -24.39
C ARG A 187 27.65 -27.19 -24.38
N LEU A 188 27.36 -26.56 -25.53
CA LEU A 188 26.19 -25.69 -25.70
C LEU A 188 24.90 -26.47 -25.43
N TYR A 189 24.75 -27.66 -26.01
CA TYR A 189 23.58 -28.51 -25.81
C TYR A 189 23.38 -28.86 -24.34
N TRP A 190 24.44 -29.33 -23.66
CA TRP A 190 24.39 -29.63 -22.23
C TRP A 190 23.98 -28.40 -21.39
N ALA A 191 24.57 -27.24 -21.67
CA ALA A 191 24.25 -26.01 -20.95
C ALA A 191 22.79 -25.57 -21.20
N ALA A 192 22.28 -25.77 -22.41
CA ALA A 192 20.90 -25.48 -22.78
C ALA A 192 19.91 -26.40 -22.05
N CYS A 193 20.15 -27.71 -22.01
CA CYS A 193 19.30 -28.64 -21.25
C CYS A 193 19.23 -28.24 -19.77
N ARG A 194 20.37 -27.93 -19.14
CA ARG A 194 20.41 -27.45 -17.74
C ARG A 194 19.68 -26.12 -17.55
N ALA A 195 19.72 -25.23 -18.53
CA ALA A 195 18.95 -23.99 -18.49
C ALA A 195 17.43 -24.26 -18.53
N TYR A 196 16.96 -25.17 -19.38
CA TYR A 196 15.53 -25.52 -19.45
C TYR A 196 15.05 -26.33 -18.24
N GLU A 197 15.82 -27.31 -17.77
CA GLU A 197 15.52 -28.07 -16.54
C GLU A 197 15.37 -27.17 -15.30
N SER A 198 16.14 -26.08 -15.25
CA SER A 198 16.05 -25.10 -14.17
C SER A 198 14.99 -24.00 -14.41
N GLY A 199 14.21 -24.07 -15.49
CA GLY A 199 13.16 -23.09 -15.81
C GLY A 199 13.65 -21.75 -16.37
N HIS A 200 14.91 -21.67 -16.80
CA HIS A 200 15.56 -20.44 -17.28
C HIS A 200 15.93 -20.46 -18.76
N GLY A 201 15.59 -21.53 -19.51
CA GLY A 201 16.00 -21.76 -20.90
C GLY A 201 15.74 -20.56 -21.82
N ASP A 202 14.51 -20.06 -21.85
CA ASP A 202 14.13 -18.92 -22.71
C ASP A 202 14.91 -17.64 -22.38
N SER A 203 15.16 -17.37 -21.09
CA SER A 203 15.99 -16.21 -20.70
C SER A 203 17.45 -16.36 -21.09
N LEU A 204 17.99 -17.58 -21.06
CA LEU A 204 19.42 -17.81 -21.26
C LEU A 204 19.78 -18.09 -22.71
N ALA A 205 18.81 -18.46 -23.55
CA ALA A 205 19.00 -18.75 -24.96
C ALA A 205 19.82 -17.66 -25.71
N PRO A 206 19.51 -16.36 -25.61
CA PRO A 206 20.30 -15.33 -26.30
C PRO A 206 21.77 -15.28 -25.84
N ALA A 207 22.01 -15.43 -24.54
CA ALA A 207 23.36 -15.37 -23.96
C ALA A 207 24.18 -16.63 -24.27
N LEU A 208 23.55 -17.80 -24.31
CA LEU A 208 24.19 -19.06 -24.70
C LEU A 208 24.53 -19.08 -26.20
N ILE A 209 23.65 -18.57 -27.06
CA ILE A 209 23.92 -18.40 -28.50
C ILE A 209 25.11 -17.47 -28.71
N ASP A 210 25.11 -16.31 -28.06
CA ASP A 210 26.22 -15.35 -28.15
C ASP A 210 27.54 -15.96 -27.65
N ALA A 211 27.53 -16.67 -26.51
CA ALA A 211 28.70 -17.38 -26.02
C ALA A 211 29.24 -18.40 -27.02
N ALA A 212 28.37 -19.23 -27.60
CA ALA A 212 28.77 -20.24 -28.59
C ALA A 212 29.32 -19.60 -29.87
N THR A 213 28.71 -18.52 -30.36
CA THR A 213 29.20 -17.79 -31.52
C THR A 213 30.60 -17.20 -31.30
N ARG A 214 30.89 -16.67 -30.10
CA ARG A 214 32.24 -16.19 -29.76
C ARG A 214 33.29 -17.30 -29.74
N THR A 215 32.89 -18.54 -29.42
CA THR A 215 33.80 -19.68 -29.57
C THR A 215 34.01 -20.09 -31.02
N GLY A 216 33.22 -19.60 -31.98
CA GLY A 216 33.31 -19.95 -33.39
C GLY A 216 32.29 -20.98 -33.86
N LEU A 217 31.19 -21.18 -33.12
CA LEU A 217 30.04 -21.96 -33.60
C LEU A 217 29.12 -21.04 -34.45
N PRO A 218 28.72 -21.42 -35.69
CA PRO A 218 27.79 -20.63 -36.49
C PRO A 218 26.50 -20.32 -35.73
N ARG A 219 26.00 -19.08 -35.83
CA ARG A 219 24.81 -18.63 -35.09
C ARG A 219 23.57 -19.48 -35.38
N GLN A 220 23.38 -19.90 -36.63
CA GLN A 220 22.28 -20.78 -37.02
C GLN A 220 22.38 -22.15 -36.35
N GLU A 221 23.59 -22.73 -36.29
CA GLU A 221 23.84 -24.00 -35.60
C GLU A 221 23.61 -23.86 -34.09
N ALA A 222 24.11 -22.79 -33.48
CA ALA A 222 23.87 -22.51 -32.06
C ALA A 222 22.37 -22.38 -31.72
N ALA A 223 21.63 -21.65 -32.57
CA ALA A 223 20.17 -21.51 -32.40
C ALA A 223 19.43 -22.84 -32.57
N ALA A 224 19.83 -23.66 -33.56
CA ALA A 224 19.26 -24.99 -33.77
C ALA A 224 19.49 -25.91 -32.55
N THR A 225 20.67 -25.84 -31.95
CA THR A 225 21.03 -26.59 -30.74
C THR A 225 20.21 -26.17 -29.52
N ILE A 226 20.03 -24.87 -29.30
CA ILE A 226 19.12 -24.37 -28.25
C ILE A 226 17.69 -24.85 -28.49
N ALA A 227 17.19 -24.77 -29.73
CA ALA A 227 15.85 -25.24 -30.09
C ALA A 227 15.70 -26.75 -29.88
N SER A 228 16.75 -27.53 -30.11
CA SER A 228 16.76 -28.97 -29.83
C SER A 228 16.64 -29.27 -28.34
N ALA A 229 17.40 -28.57 -27.50
CA ALA A 229 17.30 -28.71 -26.04
C ALA A 229 15.90 -28.29 -25.51
N ALA A 230 15.32 -27.23 -26.07
CA ALA A 230 13.98 -26.76 -25.72
C ALA A 230 12.91 -27.83 -25.99
N ARG A 231 12.98 -28.50 -27.16
CA ARG A 231 12.06 -29.58 -27.52
C ARG A 231 12.18 -30.79 -26.60
N GLN A 232 13.39 -31.12 -26.12
CA GLN A 232 13.58 -32.23 -25.19
C GLN A 232 13.05 -31.94 -23.78
N ALA A 233 13.00 -30.68 -23.38
CA ALA A 233 12.54 -30.26 -22.06
C ALA A 233 11.03 -29.97 -21.98
N ALA A 234 10.31 -29.96 -23.11
CA ALA A 234 8.86 -29.85 -23.14
C ALA A 234 8.22 -31.18 -22.67
N PRO A 235 7.21 -31.15 -21.78
CA PRO A 235 6.54 -32.35 -21.27
C PRO A 235 5.75 -33.10 -22.34
#